data_AF-A0A9W6S630-F1
#
_entry.id   AF-A0A9W6S630-F1
#
_cell.length_a   1.000
_cell.length_b   1.000
_cell.length_c   1.000
_cell.angle_alpha   90.00
_cell.angle_beta   90.00
_cell.angle_gamma   90.00
#
_symmetry.space_group_name_H-M   'P 1'
#
loop_
_entity.id
_entity.type
_entity.pdbx_description
1 polymer ?
#
loop_
_entity_poly.entity_id
_entity_poly.type
_entity_poly.pdbx_seq_one_letter_code
_entity_poly.pdbx_strand_id
1 'polypeptide(L)'
;MCVSAAPARFADTILYHGRVRHPEHGLVHVLGYQNVAANHATGPNAMLLHLPGVGMTQDNFVDTSGARHILREMADALTPRSVGYGMPAPGGAPAAAAPPPVQVFEHDIYTVVLATNASLIPDALRLVPEHRRIPANRPLFDFYAQSYPDHAIALCCFDNRDATLSDPLLLWYVPRHPDRLELPAVDCHTGGVPRIGAPVWTDHWVILGTDEPVPASSGSWGWESAAMDWPEHDRTGPVGPFLPAAIVGRTFAGDLPNGDFMIPHADLAAGRMEAMSRVGPDGEPLPVEPPPPPPSVPLLPPPPPPPPWVPSPFPPDLRPPPRRRRRWPFGS
;
A
#
# COMPACT_ATOMS: atom_id res chain seq x y z
N MET A 1 4.89 4.98 -0.05
CA MET A 1 3.65 5.55 -0.61
C MET A 1 2.90 6.28 0.48
N CYS A 2 2.06 7.25 0.11
CA CYS A 2 1.58 8.39 0.92
C CYS A 2 2.44 9.64 0.85
N VAL A 3 1.78 10.74 1.15
CA VAL A 3 2.41 12.04 1.31
C VAL A 3 2.48 12.38 2.79
N SER A 4 3.67 12.73 3.27
CA SER A 4 3.87 13.25 4.62
C SER A 4 3.92 14.78 4.59
N ALA A 5 3.44 15.42 5.65
CA ALA A 5 3.49 16.87 5.80
C ALA A 5 4.88 17.40 6.19
N ALA A 6 5.74 16.53 6.72
CA ALA A 6 7.14 16.79 7.06
C ALA A 6 8.00 15.55 6.77
N PRO A 7 9.35 15.63 6.79
CA PRO A 7 10.22 14.48 6.49
C PRO A 7 9.84 13.21 7.27
N ALA A 8 9.63 12.12 6.55
CA ALA A 8 9.29 10.82 7.11
C ALA A 8 9.87 9.69 6.24
N ARG A 9 9.71 8.46 6.72
CA ARG A 9 9.80 7.25 5.90
C ARG A 9 8.59 6.39 6.18
N PHE A 10 7.88 6.00 5.13
CA PHE A 10 6.89 4.94 5.18
C PHE A 10 7.47 3.68 4.53
N ALA A 11 7.30 2.53 5.17
CA ALA A 11 7.75 1.22 4.68
C ALA A 11 6.66 0.17 4.92
N ASP A 12 6.83 -1.02 4.36
CA ASP A 12 5.93 -2.18 4.52
C ASP A 12 4.46 -1.82 4.28
N THR A 13 4.23 -1.01 3.24
CA THR A 13 2.88 -0.49 2.96
C THR A 13 2.01 -1.61 2.38
N ILE A 14 0.79 -1.74 2.91
CA ILE A 14 -0.28 -2.54 2.33
C ILE A 14 -1.39 -1.59 1.93
N LEU A 15 -1.64 -1.52 0.62
CA LEU A 15 -2.70 -0.72 0.02
C LEU A 15 -3.76 -1.67 -0.52
N TYR A 16 -4.97 -1.57 0.03
CA TYR A 16 -6.11 -2.38 -0.34
C TYR A 16 -7.22 -1.52 -0.94
N HIS A 17 -7.85 -2.00 -2.01
CA HIS A 17 -9.09 -1.42 -2.50
C HIS A 17 -10.08 -2.52 -2.86
N GLY A 18 -11.19 -2.57 -2.13
CA GLY A 18 -12.29 -3.49 -2.35
C GLY A 18 -13.47 -2.82 -3.02
N ARG A 19 -14.24 -3.61 -3.77
CA ARG A 19 -15.60 -3.28 -4.18
C ARG A 19 -16.55 -4.30 -3.56
N VAL A 20 -17.61 -3.81 -2.90
CA VAL A 20 -18.57 -4.67 -2.19
C VAL A 20 -19.98 -4.10 -2.28
N ARG A 21 -20.97 -4.99 -2.39
CA ARG A 21 -22.39 -4.63 -2.18
C ARG A 21 -22.73 -4.69 -0.69
N HIS A 22 -22.62 -3.55 -0.01
CA HIS A 22 -23.04 -3.38 1.37
C HIS A 22 -24.56 -3.54 1.52
N PRO A 23 -25.06 -4.27 2.53
CA PRO A 23 -26.49 -4.51 2.71
C PRO A 23 -27.31 -3.22 2.89
N GLU A 24 -26.74 -2.18 3.50
CA GLU A 24 -27.44 -0.92 3.78
C GLU A 24 -27.08 0.22 2.82
N HIS A 25 -25.87 0.19 2.25
CA HIS A 25 -25.32 1.32 1.49
C HIS A 25 -25.26 1.03 -0.01
N GLY A 26 -25.66 -0.17 -0.43
CA GLY A 26 -25.58 -0.61 -1.81
C GLY A 26 -24.13 -0.80 -2.24
N LEU A 27 -23.80 -0.37 -3.45
CA LEU A 27 -22.43 -0.48 -3.95
C LEU A 27 -21.52 0.53 -3.24
N VAL A 28 -20.51 0.02 -2.53
CA VAL A 28 -19.47 0.84 -1.91
C VAL A 28 -18.09 0.33 -2.32
N HIS A 29 -17.14 1.24 -2.24
CA HIS A 29 -15.71 0.92 -2.32
C HIS A 29 -15.13 0.98 -0.92
N VAL A 30 -14.09 0.18 -0.67
CA VAL A 30 -13.43 0.05 0.62
C VAL A 30 -11.94 0.27 0.42
N LEU A 31 -11.37 1.33 0.98
CA LEU A 31 -9.93 1.59 0.97
C LEU A 31 -9.33 1.12 2.29
N GLY A 32 -8.32 0.25 2.19
CA GLY A 32 -7.49 -0.15 3.32
C GLY A 32 -6.08 0.40 3.17
N TYR A 33 -5.54 0.95 4.24
CA TYR A 33 -4.19 1.49 4.27
C TYR A 33 -3.47 1.14 5.56
N GLN A 34 -2.30 0.52 5.45
CA GLN A 34 -1.42 0.25 6.58
C GLN A 34 0.03 0.45 6.16
N ASN A 35 0.84 1.07 7.02
CA ASN A 35 2.27 1.20 6.83
C ASN A 35 3.01 1.21 8.16
N VAL A 36 4.34 1.15 8.08
CA VAL A 36 5.22 1.48 9.21
C VAL A 36 5.76 2.89 8.98
N ALA A 37 5.39 3.80 9.88
CA ALA A 37 5.81 5.19 9.82
C ALA A 37 7.02 5.46 10.73
N ALA A 38 8.09 5.98 10.15
CA ALA A 38 9.21 6.57 10.87
C ALA A 38 9.19 8.09 10.64
N ASN A 39 8.83 8.85 11.66
CA ASN A 39 8.87 10.31 11.58
C ASN A 39 10.31 10.81 11.74
N HIS A 40 10.78 11.59 10.77
CA HIS A 40 12.11 12.18 10.79
C HIS A 40 12.07 13.69 11.11
N ALA A 41 10.88 14.24 11.39
CA ALA A 41 10.71 15.61 11.87
C ALA A 41 10.95 15.69 13.39
N THR A 42 11.39 16.87 13.85
CA THR A 42 11.57 17.16 15.29
C THR A 42 10.26 17.34 16.05
N GLY A 43 9.13 17.45 15.34
CA GLY A 43 7.80 17.70 15.90
C GLY A 43 6.74 16.79 15.28
N PRO A 44 5.44 17.14 15.41
CA PRO A 44 4.35 16.36 14.84
C PRO A 44 4.47 16.26 13.32
N ASN A 45 3.85 15.23 12.78
CA ASN A 45 3.77 14.99 11.35
C ASN A 45 2.36 14.53 10.99
N ALA A 46 2.07 14.44 9.70
CA ALA A 46 0.80 13.94 9.23
C ALA A 46 0.99 13.14 7.96
N MET A 47 0.16 12.11 7.80
CA MET A 47 -0.02 11.37 6.56
C MET A 47 -1.26 11.91 5.86
N LEU A 48 -1.19 12.10 4.55
CA LEU A 48 -2.28 12.65 3.74
C LEU A 48 -2.75 11.60 2.72
N LEU A 49 -4.06 11.36 2.70
CA LEU A 49 -4.76 10.52 1.74
C LEU A 49 -5.83 11.34 1.01
N HIS A 50 -5.82 11.33 -0.32
CA HIS A 50 -6.93 11.82 -1.15
C HIS A 50 -7.88 10.68 -1.44
N LEU A 51 -9.17 10.88 -1.21
CA LEU A 51 -10.19 9.82 -1.20
C LEU A 51 -11.18 10.06 -2.35
N PRO A 52 -11.31 9.13 -3.31
CA PRO A 52 -12.22 9.27 -4.47
C PRO A 52 -13.68 8.95 -4.10
N GLY A 53 -14.09 9.32 -2.89
CA GLY A 53 -15.39 9.07 -2.30
C GLY A 53 -16.29 10.30 -2.31
N VAL A 54 -17.60 10.07 -2.47
CA VAL A 54 -18.61 11.12 -2.41
C VAL A 54 -19.17 11.22 -0.99
N GLY A 55 -19.25 12.45 -0.46
CA GLY A 55 -19.95 12.71 0.80
C GLY A 55 -19.26 12.16 2.06
N MET A 56 -17.94 12.03 2.03
CA MET A 56 -17.16 11.44 3.13
C MET A 56 -17.40 12.10 4.49
N THR A 57 -17.54 11.28 5.53
CA THR A 57 -17.71 11.64 6.93
C THR A 57 -16.84 10.78 7.84
N GLN A 58 -16.85 11.08 9.14
CA GLN A 58 -16.26 10.20 10.13
C GLN A 58 -16.88 8.78 10.12
N ASP A 59 -18.18 8.63 9.85
CA ASP A 59 -18.86 7.32 9.82
C ASP A 59 -18.35 6.41 8.69
N ASN A 60 -17.62 6.98 7.73
CA ASN A 60 -16.94 6.22 6.70
C ASN A 60 -15.67 5.51 7.19
N PHE A 61 -15.16 5.86 8.37
CA PHE A 61 -14.00 5.21 8.99
C PHE A 61 -14.47 4.00 9.80
N VAL A 62 -14.08 2.82 9.36
CA VAL A 62 -14.45 1.56 10.00
C VAL A 62 -13.60 1.37 11.25
N ASP A 63 -14.22 0.99 12.37
CA ASP A 63 -13.49 0.62 13.58
C ASP A 63 -12.74 -0.71 13.35
N THR A 64 -11.41 -0.63 13.27
CA THR A 64 -10.52 -1.78 13.07
C THR A 64 -9.86 -2.26 14.37
N SER A 65 -10.24 -1.73 15.52
CA SER A 65 -9.59 -2.04 16.82
C SER A 65 -9.64 -3.53 17.19
N GLY A 66 -10.68 -4.24 16.73
CA GLY A 66 -10.84 -5.69 16.87
C GLY A 66 -10.24 -6.53 15.73
N ALA A 67 -9.83 -5.89 14.63
CA ALA A 67 -9.36 -6.52 13.39
C ALA A 67 -8.00 -5.96 12.95
N ARG A 68 -7.06 -5.82 13.89
CA ARG A 68 -5.77 -5.11 13.72
C ARG A 68 -4.85 -5.71 12.65
N HIS A 69 -5.10 -6.95 12.26
CA HIS A 69 -4.30 -7.69 11.28
C HIS A 69 -4.99 -7.84 9.94
N ILE A 70 -6.20 -7.31 9.75
CA ILE A 70 -7.03 -7.51 8.55
C ILE A 70 -6.27 -7.35 7.22
N LEU A 71 -5.48 -6.28 7.04
CA LEU A 71 -4.74 -6.06 5.80
C LEU A 71 -3.53 -6.98 5.67
N ARG A 72 -2.92 -7.37 6.80
CA ARG A 72 -1.83 -8.35 6.83
C ARG A 72 -2.34 -9.75 6.53
N GLU A 73 -3.53 -10.12 7.02
CA GLU A 73 -4.18 -11.38 6.70
C GLU A 73 -4.49 -11.48 5.20
N MET A 74 -4.90 -10.38 4.54
CA MET A 74 -5.03 -10.36 3.09
C MET A 74 -3.68 -10.61 2.39
N ALA A 75 -2.62 -9.92 2.80
CA ALA A 75 -1.29 -10.12 2.22
C ALA A 75 -0.74 -11.54 2.48
N ASP A 76 -1.01 -12.10 3.65
CA ASP A 76 -0.62 -13.45 4.03
C ASP A 76 -1.40 -14.50 3.24
N ALA A 77 -2.70 -14.29 2.96
CA ALA A 77 -3.51 -15.18 2.13
C ALA A 77 -3.04 -15.22 0.67
N LEU A 78 -2.44 -14.13 0.18
CA LEU A 78 -1.78 -14.08 -1.13
C LEU A 78 -0.38 -14.72 -1.13
N THR A 79 0.10 -15.19 0.04
CA THR A 79 1.36 -15.91 0.19
C THR A 79 1.06 -17.41 0.38
N PRO A 80 1.62 -18.34 -0.43
CA PRO A 80 1.16 -19.73 -0.44
C PRO A 80 1.28 -20.46 0.91
N ARG A 81 0.14 -20.82 1.53
CA ARG A 81 0.02 -21.76 2.66
C ARG A 81 -1.34 -22.49 2.65
N SER A 82 -1.38 -23.73 3.15
CA SER A 82 -2.56 -24.62 3.09
C SER A 82 -3.35 -24.67 4.41
N VAL A 83 -4.70 -24.50 4.40
CA VAL A 83 -5.78 -25.36 5.00
C VAL A 83 -7.15 -24.66 5.29
N GLY A 84 -8.28 -25.36 4.98
CA GLY A 84 -9.49 -25.72 5.80
C GLY A 84 -10.56 -24.71 6.33
N TYR A 85 -11.87 -24.93 6.02
CA TYR A 85 -13.06 -24.01 6.14
C TYR A 85 -14.15 -24.33 7.21
N GLY A 86 -14.97 -23.32 7.63
CA GLY A 86 -16.30 -23.47 8.33
C GLY A 86 -17.19 -22.19 8.48
N MET A 87 -18.55 -22.32 8.44
CA MET A 87 -19.59 -21.26 8.20
C MET A 87 -20.65 -20.99 9.36
N PRO A 88 -21.33 -19.80 9.45
CA PRO A 88 -22.41 -19.40 10.43
C PRO A 88 -23.56 -18.47 9.89
N ALA A 89 -24.38 -17.75 10.75
CA ALA A 89 -25.15 -16.45 10.54
C ALA A 89 -26.27 -16.10 11.62
N PRO A 90 -27.06 -14.96 11.61
CA PRO A 90 -26.74 -13.49 11.77
C PRO A 90 -27.83 -12.54 12.48
N GLY A 91 -27.63 -11.18 12.50
CA GLY A 91 -28.66 -10.08 12.69
C GLY A 91 -28.13 -8.59 12.83
N GLY A 92 -28.86 -7.51 12.43
CA GLY A 92 -28.40 -6.06 12.31
C GLY A 92 -29.42 -4.89 12.57
N ALA A 93 -29.11 -3.59 12.25
CA ALA A 93 -29.96 -2.33 12.28
C ALA A 93 -29.24 -0.97 11.82
N PRO A 94 -29.95 0.18 11.51
CA PRO A 94 -29.65 1.18 10.43
C PRO A 94 -29.28 2.69 10.77
N ALA A 95 -29.22 3.60 9.75
CA ALA A 95 -28.48 4.90 9.59
C ALA A 95 -29.22 6.31 9.57
N ALA A 96 -28.46 7.44 9.44
CA ALA A 96 -28.85 8.88 9.60
C ALA A 96 -28.20 9.97 8.63
N ALA A 97 -28.34 11.28 8.95
CA ALA A 97 -28.37 12.51 8.09
C ALA A 97 -27.04 13.20 7.61
N ALA A 98 -27.14 14.32 6.86
CA ALA A 98 -26.07 14.95 6.07
C ALA A 98 -24.96 15.72 6.86
N PRO A 99 -23.68 15.61 6.46
CA PRO A 99 -22.50 16.01 7.26
C PRO A 99 -21.91 17.42 6.99
N PRO A 100 -21.10 17.96 7.92
CA PRO A 100 -20.36 19.22 7.75
C PRO A 100 -19.12 19.08 6.81
N PRO A 101 -18.65 20.19 6.19
CA PRO A 101 -17.59 20.17 5.18
C PRO A 101 -16.18 19.84 5.70
N VAL A 102 -15.97 19.95 7.02
CA VAL A 102 -14.75 19.55 7.73
C VAL A 102 -15.16 18.84 9.03
N GLN A 103 -14.47 17.75 9.35
CA GLN A 103 -14.62 16.99 10.59
C GLN A 103 -13.22 16.74 11.18
N VAL A 104 -13.09 16.87 12.50
CA VAL A 104 -11.86 16.55 13.23
C VAL A 104 -12.21 15.58 14.34
N PHE A 105 -11.59 14.40 14.31
CA PHE A 105 -11.91 13.31 15.22
C PHE A 105 -10.68 12.43 15.48
N GLU A 106 -10.76 11.63 16.53
CA GLU A 106 -9.70 10.66 16.88
C GLU A 106 -9.97 9.32 16.18
N HIS A 107 -8.91 8.72 15.64
CA HIS A 107 -8.94 7.38 15.07
C HIS A 107 -7.60 6.69 15.35
N ASP A 108 -7.61 5.73 16.28
CA ASP A 108 -6.42 5.08 16.84
C ASP A 108 -5.39 6.12 17.34
N ILE A 109 -4.17 6.12 16.78
CA ILE A 109 -3.10 7.06 17.14
C ILE A 109 -3.23 8.43 16.45
N TYR A 110 -4.20 8.60 15.55
CA TYR A 110 -4.33 9.79 14.74
C TYR A 110 -5.41 10.74 15.27
N THR A 111 -5.12 12.04 15.22
CA THR A 111 -6.17 13.05 15.07
C THR A 111 -6.40 13.27 13.57
N VAL A 112 -7.53 12.82 13.04
CA VAL A 112 -7.89 12.92 11.62
C VAL A 112 -8.59 14.24 11.36
N VAL A 113 -8.08 15.00 10.40
CA VAL A 113 -8.81 16.10 9.75
C VAL A 113 -9.35 15.59 8.43
N LEU A 114 -10.67 15.38 8.35
CA LEU A 114 -11.36 15.03 7.12
C LEU A 114 -11.99 16.27 6.52
N ALA A 115 -11.56 16.65 5.32
CA ALA A 115 -12.06 17.83 4.62
C ALA A 115 -12.59 17.46 3.24
N THR A 116 -13.74 18.02 2.87
CA THR A 116 -14.30 17.89 1.51
C THR A 116 -13.46 18.59 0.43
N ASN A 117 -12.54 19.46 0.84
CA ASN A 117 -11.55 20.11 -0.03
C ASN A 117 -10.28 20.44 0.78
N ALA A 118 -9.10 20.24 0.16
CA ALA A 118 -7.82 20.48 0.80
C ALA A 118 -7.60 21.92 1.27
N SER A 119 -8.20 22.92 0.60
CA SER A 119 -8.03 24.34 0.92
C SER A 119 -8.58 24.71 2.31
N LEU A 120 -9.43 23.86 2.89
CA LEU A 120 -10.03 24.06 4.22
C LEU A 120 -9.11 23.61 5.36
N ILE A 121 -8.11 22.79 5.07
CA ILE A 121 -7.23 22.17 6.07
C ILE A 121 -6.43 23.18 6.89
N PRO A 122 -5.81 24.24 6.32
CA PRO A 122 -5.05 25.22 7.10
C PRO A 122 -5.79 25.79 8.30
N ASP A 123 -7.07 26.11 8.14
CA ASP A 123 -7.88 26.69 9.22
C ASP A 123 -8.36 25.63 10.21
N ALA A 124 -8.65 24.42 9.72
CA ALA A 124 -9.08 23.27 10.50
C ALA A 124 -8.01 22.75 11.46
N LEU A 125 -6.73 22.90 11.11
CA LEU A 125 -5.60 22.50 11.98
C LEU A 125 -5.64 23.15 13.36
N ARG A 126 -6.33 24.29 13.54
CA ARG A 126 -6.54 24.91 14.86
C ARG A 126 -7.35 24.05 15.82
N LEU A 127 -8.11 23.08 15.31
CA LEU A 127 -8.90 22.13 16.09
C LEU A 127 -8.08 20.90 16.50
N VAL A 128 -6.95 20.64 15.84
CA VAL A 128 -6.04 19.53 16.19
C VAL A 128 -5.32 19.84 17.50
N PRO A 129 -5.19 18.89 18.44
CA PRO A 129 -4.41 19.09 19.68
C PRO A 129 -3.00 19.60 19.39
N GLU A 130 -2.53 20.57 20.18
CA GLU A 130 -1.27 21.28 19.93
C GLU A 130 -0.07 20.36 19.70
N HIS A 131 0.03 19.27 20.46
CA HIS A 131 1.14 18.32 20.38
C HIS A 131 1.13 17.44 19.11
N ARG A 132 -0.02 17.32 18.41
CA ARG A 132 -0.17 16.61 17.12
C ARG A 132 -0.36 17.57 15.94
N ARG A 133 -0.46 18.87 16.19
CA ARG A 133 -0.76 19.88 15.17
C ARG A 133 0.46 20.19 14.32
N ILE A 134 0.39 19.84 13.03
CA ILE A 134 1.42 20.24 12.07
C ILE A 134 1.32 21.74 11.70
N PRO A 135 2.42 22.38 11.29
CA PRO A 135 2.36 23.68 10.62
C PRO A 135 1.55 23.60 9.32
N ALA A 136 0.79 24.65 8.99
CA ALA A 136 0.02 24.69 7.77
C ALA A 136 0.93 24.77 6.52
N ASN A 137 1.01 23.66 5.78
CA ASN A 137 1.76 23.57 4.53
C ASN A 137 0.88 23.96 3.33
N ARG A 138 0.69 25.27 3.13
CA ARG A 138 -0.18 25.79 2.07
C ARG A 138 0.16 25.25 0.67
N PRO A 139 1.44 25.23 0.22
CA PRO A 139 1.76 24.69 -1.10
C PRO A 139 1.30 23.24 -1.31
N LEU A 140 1.42 22.40 -0.28
CA LEU A 140 0.93 21.02 -0.32
C LEU A 140 -0.59 20.95 -0.43
N PHE A 141 -1.31 21.72 0.37
CA PHE A 141 -2.78 21.72 0.33
C PHE A 141 -3.34 22.34 -0.94
N ASP A 142 -2.69 23.38 -1.48
CA ASP A 142 -3.05 23.99 -2.75
C ASP A 142 -2.87 23.01 -3.91
N PHE A 143 -1.80 22.21 -3.89
CA PHE A 143 -1.59 21.13 -4.86
C PHE A 143 -2.77 20.14 -4.87
N TYR A 144 -3.22 19.70 -3.69
CA TYR A 144 -4.35 18.77 -3.59
C TYR A 144 -5.68 19.41 -3.99
N ALA A 145 -5.92 20.67 -3.59
CA ALA A 145 -7.13 21.39 -3.99
C ALA A 145 -7.23 21.57 -5.51
N GLN A 146 -6.09 21.71 -6.19
CA GLN A 146 -6.03 21.90 -7.65
C GLN A 146 -6.05 20.56 -8.41
N SER A 147 -5.29 19.57 -7.94
CA SER A 147 -5.11 18.30 -8.63
C SER A 147 -6.27 17.33 -8.35
N TYR A 148 -6.85 17.40 -7.16
CA TYR A 148 -7.92 16.51 -6.69
C TYR A 148 -9.11 17.30 -6.13
N PRO A 149 -9.70 18.24 -6.89
CA PRO A 149 -10.66 19.22 -6.39
C PRO A 149 -11.94 18.60 -5.80
N ASP A 150 -12.30 17.42 -6.29
CA ASP A 150 -13.50 16.72 -5.88
C ASP A 150 -13.23 15.49 -4.98
N HIS A 151 -12.01 15.38 -4.44
CA HIS A 151 -11.66 14.35 -3.47
C HIS A 151 -11.79 14.90 -2.05
N ALA A 152 -12.32 14.06 -1.15
CA ALA A 152 -12.14 14.32 0.26
C ALA A 152 -10.67 14.07 0.62
N ILE A 153 -10.12 14.86 1.54
CA ILE A 153 -8.77 14.69 2.04
C ILE A 153 -8.84 14.26 3.50
N ALA A 154 -8.24 13.12 3.82
CA ALA A 154 -7.95 12.72 5.18
C ALA A 154 -6.50 13.07 5.51
N LEU A 155 -6.32 13.98 6.47
CA LEU A 155 -5.02 14.32 7.04
C LEU A 155 -4.92 13.70 8.44
N CYS A 156 -4.19 12.60 8.54
CA CYS A 156 -3.97 11.84 9.76
C CYS A 156 -2.78 12.43 10.53
N CYS A 157 -3.06 13.28 11.53
CA CYS A 157 -2.04 13.97 12.32
C CYS A 157 -1.58 13.10 13.49
N PHE A 158 -0.27 12.99 13.71
CA PHE A 158 0.34 12.17 14.76
C PHE A 158 1.59 12.85 15.33
N ASP A 159 2.07 12.34 16.46
CA ASP A 159 3.34 12.77 17.05
C ASP A 159 4.36 11.62 17.16
N ASN A 160 5.58 11.93 17.61
CA ASN A 160 6.67 10.97 17.71
C ASN A 160 6.51 9.93 18.83
N ARG A 161 5.68 10.19 19.83
CA ARG A 161 5.39 9.23 20.91
C ARG A 161 4.47 8.12 20.41
N ASP A 162 3.64 8.48 19.44
CA ASP A 162 2.64 7.64 18.83
C ASP A 162 3.18 6.82 17.64
N ALA A 163 4.43 7.09 17.19
CA ALA A 163 5.08 6.42 16.05
C ALA A 163 5.44 4.95 16.36
N THR A 164 4.43 4.11 16.49
CA THR A 164 4.50 2.65 16.52
C THR A 164 3.57 2.08 15.44
N LEU A 165 3.37 0.77 15.39
CA LEU A 165 2.50 0.14 14.39
C LEU A 165 1.05 0.60 14.67
N SER A 166 0.50 1.47 13.83
CA SER A 166 -0.90 1.88 13.94
C SER A 166 -1.83 0.76 13.52
N ASP A 167 -3.05 0.78 14.04
CA ASP A 167 -4.12 -0.03 13.49
C ASP A 167 -4.32 0.33 11.99
N PRO A 168 -4.73 -0.63 11.16
CA PRO A 168 -4.96 -0.37 9.75
C PRO A 168 -6.12 0.62 9.59
N LEU A 169 -5.93 1.63 8.74
CA LEU A 169 -7.02 2.51 8.32
C LEU A 169 -7.90 1.76 7.32
N LEU A 170 -9.18 1.61 7.63
CA LEU A 170 -10.15 1.04 6.71
C LEU A 170 -11.31 2.03 6.55
N LEU A 171 -11.58 2.42 5.31
CA LEU A 171 -12.59 3.41 4.97
C LEU A 171 -13.53 2.84 3.93
N TRP A 172 -14.83 3.10 4.04
CA TRP A 172 -15.80 2.78 2.99
C TRP A 172 -16.38 4.06 2.39
N TYR A 173 -16.75 4.03 1.11
CA TYR A 173 -17.34 5.19 0.46
C TYR A 173 -18.18 4.84 -0.76
N VAL A 174 -19.11 5.72 -1.11
CA VAL A 174 -19.78 5.68 -2.41
C VAL A 174 -18.76 6.15 -3.46
N PRO A 175 -18.40 5.30 -4.43
CA PRO A 175 -17.35 5.63 -5.39
C PRO A 175 -17.82 6.70 -6.37
N ARG A 176 -16.93 7.64 -6.69
CA ARG A 176 -17.13 8.56 -7.81
C ARG A 176 -17.17 7.83 -9.15
N HIS A 177 -16.32 6.80 -9.29
CA HIS A 177 -16.18 5.99 -10.50
C HIS A 177 -16.46 4.53 -10.16
N PRO A 178 -17.72 4.08 -10.21
CA PRO A 178 -18.11 2.72 -9.80
C PRO A 178 -17.60 1.61 -10.73
N ASP A 179 -17.07 1.97 -11.89
CA ASP A 179 -16.57 1.11 -12.96
C ASP A 179 -15.05 0.90 -12.91
N ARG A 180 -14.34 1.53 -11.97
CA ARG A 180 -12.88 1.37 -11.81
C ARG A 180 -12.47 1.47 -10.34
N LEU A 181 -11.41 0.76 -9.97
CA LEU A 181 -10.81 0.84 -8.66
C LEU A 181 -9.58 1.74 -8.74
N GLU A 182 -9.61 2.87 -8.03
CA GLU A 182 -8.51 3.82 -7.88
C GLU A 182 -7.90 3.70 -6.48
N LEU A 183 -6.61 3.44 -6.39
CA LEU A 183 -5.90 3.33 -5.11
C LEU A 183 -4.97 4.53 -4.94
N PRO A 184 -5.27 5.45 -4.02
CA PRO A 184 -4.43 6.59 -3.68
C PRO A 184 -3.02 6.14 -3.31
N ALA A 185 -2.05 6.52 -4.13
CA ALA A 185 -0.68 6.00 -4.07
C ALA A 185 0.38 7.03 -4.46
N VAL A 186 -0.01 8.31 -4.58
CA VAL A 186 0.93 9.44 -4.65
C VAL A 186 1.90 9.38 -3.46
N ASP A 187 3.18 9.54 -3.75
CA ASP A 187 4.28 9.41 -2.80
C ASP A 187 5.04 10.74 -2.68
N CYS A 188 5.21 11.21 -1.45
CA CYS A 188 6.15 12.28 -1.14
C CYS A 188 6.46 12.29 0.36
N HIS A 189 7.62 11.79 0.76
CA HIS A 189 7.98 11.72 2.19
C HIS A 189 8.81 12.91 2.69
N THR A 190 8.91 13.99 1.91
CA THR A 190 9.80 15.13 2.23
C THR A 190 9.10 16.24 3.00
N GLY A 191 7.77 16.23 3.10
CA GLY A 191 6.98 17.40 3.47
C GLY A 191 6.76 18.40 2.33
N GLY A 192 7.28 18.13 1.13
CA GLY A 192 7.10 18.98 -0.04
C GLY A 192 5.84 18.65 -0.84
N VAL A 193 5.69 19.35 -1.97
CA VAL A 193 4.66 19.04 -2.97
C VAL A 193 5.09 17.78 -3.75
N PRO A 194 4.21 16.78 -3.92
CA PRO A 194 4.51 15.61 -4.73
C PRO A 194 4.79 15.98 -6.19
N ARG A 195 5.70 15.25 -6.83
CA ARG A 195 5.97 15.39 -8.26
C ARG A 195 5.33 14.23 -9.00
N ILE A 196 4.17 14.47 -9.61
CA ILE A 196 3.46 13.47 -10.41
C ILE A 196 4.32 13.02 -11.61
N GLY A 197 4.30 11.73 -11.90
CA GLY A 197 5.08 11.10 -12.97
C GLY A 197 6.56 10.89 -12.64
N ALA A 198 7.13 11.59 -11.65
CA ALA A 198 8.52 11.38 -11.27
C ALA A 198 8.73 9.95 -10.74
N PRO A 199 9.90 9.32 -10.96
CA PRO A 199 10.17 8.00 -10.42
C PRO A 199 10.20 8.05 -8.88
N VAL A 200 9.48 7.12 -8.26
CA VAL A 200 9.47 6.88 -6.81
C VAL A 200 9.71 5.42 -6.55
N TRP A 201 10.53 5.13 -5.53
CA TRP A 201 10.77 3.77 -5.10
C TRP A 201 9.53 3.21 -4.42
N THR A 202 9.16 1.99 -4.78
CA THR A 202 8.02 1.26 -4.24
C THR A 202 8.45 -0.03 -3.57
N ASP A 203 7.79 -0.38 -2.46
CA ASP A 203 8.06 -1.57 -1.64
C ASP A 203 6.77 -2.06 -0.93
N HIS A 204 5.68 -2.20 -1.68
CA HIS A 204 4.35 -2.35 -1.09
C HIS A 204 3.52 -3.47 -1.72
N TRP A 205 2.52 -3.91 -0.97
CA TRP A 205 1.42 -4.72 -1.49
C TRP A 205 0.34 -3.83 -2.08
N VAL A 206 -0.14 -4.18 -3.26
CA VAL A 206 -1.41 -3.69 -3.81
C VAL A 206 -2.36 -4.88 -3.83
N ILE A 207 -3.49 -4.72 -3.15
CA ILE A 207 -4.51 -5.75 -3.00
C ILE A 207 -5.84 -5.18 -3.49
N LEU A 208 -6.53 -5.95 -4.33
CA LEU A 208 -7.85 -5.67 -4.84
C LEU A 208 -8.83 -6.67 -4.24
N GLY A 209 -9.94 -6.18 -3.71
CA GLY A 209 -11.03 -7.00 -3.18
C GLY A 209 -12.24 -6.95 -4.08
N THR A 210 -12.95 -8.07 -4.21
CA THR A 210 -14.23 -8.11 -4.90
C THR A 210 -15.17 -9.14 -4.27
N ASP A 211 -16.47 -8.90 -4.43
CA ASP A 211 -17.54 -9.85 -4.14
C ASP A 211 -17.86 -10.78 -5.33
N GLU A 212 -17.26 -10.51 -6.49
CA GLU A 212 -17.41 -11.32 -7.71
C GLU A 212 -16.28 -12.37 -7.81
N PRO A 213 -16.54 -13.59 -8.33
CA PRO A 213 -15.49 -14.57 -8.54
C PRO A 213 -14.44 -14.04 -9.52
N VAL A 214 -13.19 -13.93 -9.07
CA VAL A 214 -12.07 -13.66 -9.98
C VAL A 214 -11.60 -15.00 -10.55
N PRO A 215 -11.50 -15.15 -11.88
CA PRO A 215 -10.84 -16.30 -12.47
C PRO A 215 -9.45 -16.46 -11.87
N ALA A 216 -9.08 -17.67 -11.45
CA ALA A 216 -7.72 -17.94 -10.98
C ALA A 216 -6.74 -17.50 -12.07
N SER A 217 -6.00 -16.40 -11.81
CA SER A 217 -4.99 -15.95 -12.74
C SER A 217 -3.91 -17.01 -12.75
N SER A 218 -3.69 -17.65 -13.89
CA SER A 218 -2.66 -18.68 -14.04
C SER A 218 -1.27 -18.06 -14.01
N GLY A 219 -0.80 -17.62 -12.83
CA GLY A 219 0.58 -17.20 -12.53
C GLY A 219 1.24 -16.18 -13.47
N SER A 220 0.51 -15.59 -14.42
CA SER A 220 1.07 -14.67 -15.38
C SER A 220 1.22 -13.31 -14.71
N TRP A 221 2.45 -12.79 -14.70
CA TRP A 221 2.80 -11.45 -14.22
C TRP A 221 2.90 -11.24 -12.70
N GLY A 222 2.96 -12.30 -11.89
CA GLY A 222 3.22 -12.20 -10.45
C GLY A 222 2.03 -11.72 -9.62
N TRP A 223 0.81 -11.89 -10.13
CA TRP A 223 -0.44 -11.69 -9.41
C TRP A 223 -0.89 -13.00 -8.78
N GLU A 224 -1.29 -12.91 -7.52
CA GLU A 224 -1.84 -14.03 -6.75
C GLU A 224 -3.31 -13.74 -6.43
N SER A 225 -4.11 -14.78 -6.27
CA SER A 225 -5.52 -14.67 -5.89
C SER A 225 -5.85 -15.61 -4.75
N ALA A 226 -6.65 -15.17 -3.80
CA ALA A 226 -7.10 -15.97 -2.67
C ALA A 226 -8.60 -15.75 -2.41
N ALA A 227 -9.31 -16.83 -2.07
CA ALA A 227 -10.60 -16.73 -1.41
C ALA A 227 -10.34 -16.43 0.07
N MET A 228 -11.15 -15.54 0.66
CA MET A 228 -11.00 -15.18 2.07
C MET A 228 -11.94 -16.01 2.93
N ASP A 229 -11.39 -16.67 3.94
CA ASP A 229 -12.14 -17.30 5.03
C ASP A 229 -11.96 -16.49 6.31
N TRP A 230 -12.72 -15.40 6.39
CA TRP A 230 -12.62 -14.47 7.50
C TRP A 230 -13.07 -15.11 8.82
N PRO A 231 -12.32 -14.90 9.93
CA PRO A 231 -12.73 -15.32 11.25
C PRO A 231 -14.12 -14.80 11.63
N GLU A 232 -14.85 -15.56 12.45
CA GLU A 232 -16.23 -15.20 12.79
C GLU A 232 -16.37 -13.84 13.47
N HIS A 233 -15.40 -13.48 14.31
CA HIS A 233 -15.38 -12.20 14.99
C HIS A 233 -15.24 -11.03 14.02
N ASP A 234 -14.50 -11.19 12.92
CA ASP A 234 -14.37 -10.15 11.88
C ASP A 234 -15.63 -10.07 11.03
N ARG A 235 -16.18 -11.22 10.62
CA ARG A 235 -17.42 -11.29 9.81
C ARG A 235 -18.63 -10.67 10.49
N THR A 236 -18.72 -10.81 11.81
CA THR A 236 -19.83 -10.29 12.61
C THR A 236 -19.52 -8.96 13.30
N GLY A 237 -18.25 -8.55 13.28
CA GLY A 237 -17.78 -7.30 13.85
C GLY A 237 -17.99 -6.10 12.92
N PRO A 238 -17.51 -4.92 13.32
CA PRO A 238 -17.69 -3.67 12.57
C PRO A 238 -17.12 -3.71 11.14
N VAL A 239 -16.08 -4.50 10.90
CA VAL A 239 -15.46 -4.65 9.58
C VAL A 239 -16.22 -5.58 8.63
N GLY A 240 -17.02 -6.50 9.17
CA GLY A 240 -17.66 -7.61 8.46
C GLY A 240 -18.38 -7.23 7.17
N PRO A 241 -19.28 -6.22 7.18
CA PRO A 241 -20.00 -5.78 5.99
C PRO A 241 -19.12 -5.23 4.85
N PHE A 242 -17.83 -4.97 5.12
CA PHE A 242 -16.87 -4.39 4.19
C PHE A 242 -15.80 -5.38 3.72
N LEU A 243 -15.83 -6.62 4.24
CA LEU A 243 -14.86 -7.65 3.92
C LEU A 243 -15.10 -8.22 2.51
N PRO A 244 -14.05 -8.39 1.69
CA PRO A 244 -14.17 -9.02 0.39
C PRO A 244 -14.32 -10.54 0.54
N ALA A 245 -15.01 -11.17 -0.41
CA ALA A 245 -15.07 -12.63 -0.50
C ALA A 245 -13.80 -13.21 -1.14
N ALA A 246 -13.20 -12.47 -2.08
CA ALA A 246 -11.96 -12.85 -2.74
C ALA A 246 -11.06 -11.61 -2.91
N ILE A 247 -9.76 -11.88 -2.92
CA ILE A 247 -8.74 -10.87 -3.15
C ILE A 247 -7.78 -11.29 -4.27
N VAL A 248 -7.21 -10.30 -4.92
CA VAL A 248 -6.13 -10.44 -5.90
C VAL A 248 -5.08 -9.42 -5.54
N GLY A 249 -3.81 -9.80 -5.53
CA GLY A 249 -2.78 -8.83 -5.19
C GLY A 249 -1.39 -9.27 -5.61
N ARG A 250 -0.47 -8.32 -5.49
CA ARG A 250 0.95 -8.52 -5.73
C ARG A 250 1.79 -7.51 -4.96
N THR A 251 3.08 -7.80 -4.89
CA THR A 251 4.07 -6.82 -4.48
C THR A 251 4.53 -5.98 -5.67
N PHE A 252 4.75 -4.70 -5.40
CA PHE A 252 5.44 -3.77 -6.26
C PHE A 252 6.75 -3.38 -5.57
N ALA A 253 7.86 -3.71 -6.22
CA ALA A 253 9.21 -3.44 -5.75
C ALA A 253 10.01 -2.83 -6.91
N GLY A 254 10.45 -1.59 -6.76
CA GLY A 254 11.18 -0.87 -7.81
C GLY A 254 10.71 0.55 -8.05
N ASP A 255 11.31 1.22 -9.03
CA ASP A 255 10.89 2.56 -9.43
C ASP A 255 9.61 2.50 -10.27
N LEU A 256 8.60 3.26 -9.85
CA LEU A 256 7.37 3.49 -10.60
C LEU A 256 7.11 4.99 -10.76
N PRO A 257 6.38 5.43 -11.79
CA PRO A 257 5.95 6.81 -11.88
C PRO A 257 5.03 7.15 -10.69
N ASN A 258 5.25 8.32 -10.11
CA ASN A 258 4.47 8.80 -8.97
C ASN A 258 3.04 9.17 -9.38
N GLY A 259 2.06 8.46 -8.85
CA GLY A 259 0.65 8.57 -9.22
C GLY A 259 -0.18 7.56 -8.45
N ASP A 260 -1.45 7.41 -8.83
CA ASP A 260 -2.36 6.45 -8.21
C ASP A 260 -2.36 5.13 -8.98
N PHE A 261 -2.75 4.02 -8.35
CA PHE A 261 -3.03 2.80 -9.11
C PHE A 261 -4.47 2.83 -9.61
N MET A 262 -4.71 2.34 -10.82
CA MET A 262 -6.05 2.22 -11.37
C MET A 262 -6.21 0.92 -12.16
N ILE A 263 -7.36 0.27 -11.98
CA ILE A 263 -7.80 -0.85 -12.82
C ILE A 263 -9.31 -0.74 -13.09
N PRO A 264 -9.78 -0.90 -14.34
CA PRO A 264 -11.21 -1.00 -14.60
C PRO A 264 -11.79 -2.26 -13.94
N HIS A 265 -12.97 -2.14 -13.33
CA HIS A 265 -13.63 -3.26 -12.64
C HIS A 265 -13.88 -4.43 -13.59
N ALA A 266 -14.23 -4.15 -14.85
CA ALA A 266 -14.45 -5.19 -15.87
C ALA A 266 -13.17 -5.98 -16.20
N ASP A 267 -11.98 -5.38 -16.05
CA ASP A 267 -10.70 -6.06 -16.21
C ASP A 267 -10.36 -6.89 -14.98
N LEU A 268 -10.61 -6.36 -13.77
CA LEU A 268 -10.49 -7.11 -12.52
C LEU A 268 -11.36 -8.36 -12.53
N ALA A 269 -12.66 -8.21 -12.83
CA ALA A 269 -13.62 -9.32 -12.89
C ALA A 269 -13.26 -10.36 -13.96
N ALA A 270 -12.58 -9.96 -15.03
CA ALA A 270 -12.14 -10.86 -16.08
C ALA A 270 -10.74 -11.46 -15.86
N GLY A 271 -10.06 -11.13 -14.75
CA GLY A 271 -8.71 -11.61 -14.47
C GLY A 271 -7.60 -10.93 -15.27
N ARG A 272 -7.87 -9.81 -15.96
CA ARG A 272 -6.92 -9.06 -16.80
C ARG A 272 -6.09 -8.07 -16.00
N MET A 273 -5.21 -8.58 -15.13
CA MET A 273 -4.44 -7.75 -14.20
C MET A 273 -3.39 -6.87 -14.88
N GLU A 274 -3.02 -7.17 -16.13
CA GLU A 274 -2.16 -6.33 -16.97
C GLU A 274 -2.77 -4.97 -17.31
N ALA A 275 -4.09 -4.81 -17.13
CA ALA A 275 -4.77 -3.53 -17.31
C ALA A 275 -4.49 -2.54 -16.16
N MET A 276 -3.90 -2.98 -15.04
CA MET A 276 -3.52 -2.08 -13.97
C MET A 276 -2.46 -1.09 -14.43
N SER A 277 -2.69 0.18 -14.17
CA SER A 277 -1.77 1.27 -14.54
C SER A 277 -1.52 2.22 -13.37
N ARG A 278 -0.45 3.01 -13.51
CA ARG A 278 -0.24 4.21 -12.70
C ARG A 278 -0.90 5.38 -13.42
N VAL A 279 -1.68 6.18 -12.73
CA VAL A 279 -2.44 7.30 -13.32
C VAL A 279 -2.13 8.63 -12.62
N GLY A 280 -2.28 9.72 -13.37
CA GLY A 280 -2.24 11.08 -12.84
C GLY A 280 -3.56 11.50 -12.19
N PRO A 281 -3.64 12.74 -11.66
CA PRO A 281 -4.87 13.28 -11.07
C PRO A 281 -6.05 13.40 -12.05
N ASP A 282 -5.78 13.45 -13.35
CA ASP A 282 -6.77 13.41 -14.43
C ASP A 282 -7.29 12.00 -14.72
N GLY A 283 -6.71 10.97 -14.09
CA GLY A 283 -7.01 9.56 -14.33
C GLY A 283 -6.36 9.00 -15.59
N GLU A 284 -5.50 9.76 -16.27
CA GLU A 284 -4.79 9.30 -17.46
C GLU A 284 -3.56 8.46 -17.08
N PRO A 285 -3.25 7.39 -17.85
CA PRO A 285 -2.05 6.59 -17.61
C PRO A 285 -0.76 7.41 -17.69
N LEU A 286 0.07 7.28 -16.66
CA LEU A 286 1.40 7.87 -16.63
C LEU A 286 2.36 7.02 -17.48
N PRO A 287 3.25 7.66 -18.26
CA PRO A 287 4.24 6.94 -19.02
C PRO A 287 5.19 6.20 -18.07
N VAL A 288 5.40 4.91 -18.33
CA VAL A 288 6.52 4.18 -17.75
C VAL A 288 7.72 4.56 -18.59
N GLU A 289 8.53 5.54 -18.13
CA GLU A 289 9.80 5.81 -18.80
C GLU A 289 10.63 4.51 -18.80
N PRO A 290 11.12 4.05 -19.97
CA PRO A 290 12.03 2.92 -19.99
C PRO A 290 13.24 3.28 -19.12
N PRO A 291 13.80 2.33 -18.36
CA PRO A 291 14.98 2.61 -17.55
C PRO A 291 16.05 3.25 -18.45
N PRO A 292 16.76 4.28 -17.97
CA PRO A 292 17.83 4.87 -18.77
C PRO A 292 18.78 3.74 -19.20
N PRO A 293 19.30 3.77 -20.44
CA PRO A 293 20.25 2.77 -20.87
C PRO A 293 21.38 2.71 -19.85
N PRO A 294 21.89 1.50 -19.52
CA PRO A 294 22.96 1.38 -18.54
C PRO A 294 24.09 2.34 -18.94
N PRO A 295 24.74 3.03 -17.98
CA PRO A 295 25.81 3.96 -18.31
C PRO A 295 26.81 3.24 -19.20
N SER A 296 27.13 3.82 -20.35
CA SER A 296 28.10 3.28 -21.28
C SER A 296 29.39 3.01 -20.51
N VAL A 297 29.61 1.75 -20.12
CA VAL A 297 30.86 1.35 -19.47
C VAL A 297 31.94 1.66 -20.50
N PRO A 298 32.88 2.57 -20.22
CA PRO A 298 34.00 2.78 -21.12
C PRO A 298 34.64 1.41 -21.30
N LEU A 299 34.72 0.93 -22.54
CA LEU A 299 35.43 -0.31 -22.84
C LEU A 299 36.81 -0.19 -22.20
N LEU A 300 37.05 -0.98 -21.15
CA LEU A 300 38.38 -1.09 -20.58
C LEU A 300 39.30 -1.49 -21.74
N PRO A 301 40.46 -0.82 -21.91
CA PRO A 301 41.43 -1.27 -22.89
C PRO A 301 41.70 -2.76 -22.66
N PRO A 302 41.87 -3.56 -23.72
CA PRO A 302 42.13 -4.99 -23.58
C PRO A 302 43.32 -5.18 -22.62
N PRO A 303 43.29 -6.20 -21.76
CA PRO A 303 44.39 -6.46 -20.84
C PRO A 303 45.68 -6.62 -21.66
N PRO A 304 46.84 -6.14 -21.14
CA PRO A 304 48.11 -6.36 -21.80
C PRO A 304 48.33 -7.87 -21.98
N PRO A 305 49.01 -8.30 -23.06
CA PRO A 305 49.32 -9.71 -23.26
C PRO A 305 50.10 -10.25 -22.04
N PRO A 306 49.86 -11.51 -21.64
CA PRO A 306 50.57 -12.10 -20.53
C PRO A 306 52.09 -12.07 -20.80
N PRO A 307 52.92 -11.88 -19.76
CA PRO A 307 54.36 -11.95 -19.93
C PRO A 307 54.76 -13.35 -20.44
N PRO A 308 55.85 -13.44 -21.22
CA PRO A 308 56.33 -14.72 -21.72
C PRO A 308 56.63 -15.67 -20.55
N TRP A 309 56.16 -16.91 -20.68
CA TRP A 309 56.28 -17.94 -19.66
C TRP A 309 57.76 -18.26 -19.42
N VAL A 310 58.26 -17.96 -18.22
CA VAL A 310 59.58 -18.38 -17.76
C VAL A 310 59.41 -19.66 -16.93
N PRO A 311 59.94 -20.81 -17.36
CA PRO A 311 59.87 -22.03 -16.57
C PRO A 311 60.61 -21.84 -15.25
N SER A 312 59.90 -21.94 -14.13
CA SER A 312 60.50 -21.97 -12.81
C SER A 312 61.12 -23.34 -12.55
N PRO A 313 62.34 -23.46 -12.00
CA PRO A 313 62.95 -24.75 -11.72
C PRO A 313 62.19 -25.48 -10.60
N PHE A 314 61.75 -26.70 -10.88
CA PHE A 314 61.12 -27.59 -9.90
C PHE A 314 62.08 -27.88 -8.74
N PRO A 315 61.66 -27.74 -7.47
CA PRO A 315 62.41 -28.31 -6.35
C PRO A 315 62.22 -29.84 -6.32
N PRO A 316 63.29 -30.63 -6.15
CA PRO A 316 63.19 -32.06 -5.93
C PRO A 316 62.69 -32.35 -4.50
N ASP A 317 62.02 -33.49 -4.35
CA ASP A 317 61.56 -34.11 -3.09
C ASP A 317 60.31 -33.54 -2.39
N LEU A 318 59.15 -34.00 -2.86
CA LEU A 318 58.02 -34.29 -1.97
C LEU A 318 57.48 -35.70 -2.27
N ARG A 319 57.87 -36.66 -1.43
CA ARG A 319 57.25 -38.00 -1.42
C ARG A 319 55.83 -37.91 -0.84
N PRO A 320 54.82 -38.58 -1.44
CA PRO A 320 53.46 -38.55 -0.93
C PRO A 320 53.31 -39.36 0.38
N PRO A 321 52.49 -38.89 1.35
CA PRO A 321 52.24 -39.63 2.58
C PRO A 321 51.32 -40.85 2.37
N PRO A 322 51.42 -41.89 3.23
CA PRO A 322 50.68 -43.14 3.07
C PRO A 322 49.19 -43.01 3.38
N ARG A 323 48.36 -43.66 2.54
CA ARG A 323 46.90 -43.72 2.62
C ARG A 323 46.41 -44.44 3.88
N ARG A 324 45.66 -43.76 4.75
CA ARG A 324 44.88 -44.40 5.83
C ARG A 324 43.57 -45.00 5.27
N ARG A 325 43.37 -46.31 5.49
CA ARG A 325 42.11 -47.02 5.22
C ARG A 325 41.07 -46.69 6.30
N ARG A 326 39.89 -46.20 5.92
CA ARG A 326 38.71 -46.08 6.81
C ARG A 326 37.99 -47.43 6.89
N ARG A 327 37.74 -47.90 8.12
CA ARG A 327 36.80 -49.00 8.42
C ARG A 327 35.43 -48.40 8.70
N TRP A 328 34.38 -49.01 8.14
CA TRP A 328 32.97 -48.77 8.47
C TRP A 328 32.53 -49.70 9.60
N PRO A 329 31.70 -49.28 10.55
CA PRO A 329 31.01 -50.19 11.45
C PRO A 329 29.60 -50.53 10.95
N PHE A 330 29.27 -51.82 11.01
CA PHE A 330 27.93 -52.40 10.94
C PHE A 330 27.40 -52.66 12.37
N GLY A 331 26.07 -52.66 12.50
CA GLY A 331 25.29 -53.20 13.62
C GLY A 331 24.45 -52.11 14.30
N SER A 332 23.19 -52.31 14.66
CA SER A 332 22.22 -53.42 14.51
C SER A 332 20.85 -52.87 14.91
#